data_AF-A0A821QDY2-F1
#
_entry.id   AF-A0A821QDY2-F1
#
_cell.length_a   1.000
_cell.length_b   1.000
_cell.length_c   1.000
_cell.angle_alpha   90.00
_cell.angle_beta   90.00
_cell.angle_gamma   90.00
#
_symmetry.space_group_name_H-M   'P 1'
#
loop_
_entity.id
_entity.type
_entity.pdbx_description
1 polymer ?
#
loop_
_entity_poly.entity_id
_entity_poly.type
_entity_poly.pdbx_seq_one_letter_code
_entity_poly.pdbx_strand_id
1 'polypeptide(L)'
;DLTSGIYLRVPDPNGLLQYLLWLYLTDKEVRKMLALPTKVAVDYRPACFCHHKLIDTGYVCSVCLSIYCDNALTCSTCRSAFDINNQSISTSNGSNDSSRRQPR
;
A
#
# COMPACT_ATOMS: atom_id res chain seq x y z
N ASP A 1 -0.93 7.51 7.52
CA ASP A 1 -1.23 8.90 7.10
C ASP A 1 -2.70 9.30 7.02
N LEU A 2 -3.65 8.43 6.64
CA LEU A 2 -5.06 8.83 6.44
C LEU A 2 -5.78 9.46 7.64
N THR A 3 -5.72 8.81 8.81
CA THR A 3 -6.47 9.26 10.00
C THR A 3 -5.71 10.30 10.82
N SER A 4 -4.52 10.71 10.38
CA SER A 4 -3.52 11.45 11.17
C SER A 4 -3.10 10.77 12.49
N GLY A 5 -3.52 9.52 12.74
CA GLY A 5 -3.21 8.76 13.95
C GLY A 5 -1.79 8.20 14.00
N ILE A 6 -1.56 7.36 15.02
CA ILE A 6 -0.25 6.79 15.35
C ILE A 6 -0.34 5.26 15.31
N TYR A 7 0.58 4.67 14.57
CA TYR A 7 0.84 3.24 14.58
C TYR A 7 2.13 2.97 15.36
N LEU A 8 2.08 2.06 16.33
CA LEU A 8 3.25 1.60 17.06
C LEU A 8 3.33 0.08 16.96
N ARG A 9 4.43 -0.42 16.40
CA ARG A 9 4.83 -1.82 16.58
C ARG A 9 5.46 -1.96 17.96
N VAL A 10 4.79 -2.67 18.86
CA VAL A 10 5.22 -2.83 20.25
C VAL A 10 6.57 -3.58 20.31
N PRO A 11 7.65 -2.97 20.85
CA PRO A 11 8.96 -3.62 20.92
C PRO A 11 9.00 -4.76 21.95
N ASP A 12 8.38 -4.55 23.11
CA ASP A 12 8.25 -5.54 24.19
C ASP A 12 6.77 -5.76 24.54
N PRO A 13 6.22 -6.97 24.32
CA PRO A 13 4.83 -7.27 24.60
C PRO A 13 4.46 -7.15 26.09
N ASN A 14 5.41 -7.29 27.01
CA ASN A 14 5.12 -7.14 28.45
C ASN A 14 4.77 -5.69 28.82
N GLY A 15 5.27 -4.71 28.04
CA GLY A 15 4.96 -3.29 28.21
C GLY A 15 3.67 -2.83 27.51
N LEU A 16 2.86 -3.73 26.93
CA LEU A 16 1.70 -3.38 26.11
C LEU A 16 0.74 -2.41 26.80
N LEU A 17 0.40 -2.67 28.07
CA LEU A 17 -0.53 -1.82 28.83
C LEU A 17 0.02 -0.40 28.98
N GLN A 18 1.32 -0.26 29.22
CA GLN A 18 1.96 1.05 29.34
C GLN A 18 1.87 1.83 28.02
N TYR A 19 2.12 1.18 26.87
CA TYR A 19 1.98 1.80 25.56
C TYR A 19 0.54 2.24 25.28
N LEU A 20 -0.46 1.43 25.64
CA LEU A 20 -1.87 1.75 25.46
C LEU A 20 -2.30 2.97 26.29
N LEU A 21 -1.93 2.99 27.57
CA LEU A 21 -2.27 4.08 28.48
C LEU A 21 -1.62 5.41 28.07
N TRP A 22 -0.36 5.39 27.65
CA TRP A 22 0.33 6.64 27.30
C TRP A 22 -0.08 7.19 25.92
N LEU A 23 -0.21 6.33 24.90
CA LEU A 23 -0.38 6.78 23.51
C LEU A 23 -1.83 6.86 23.06
N TYR A 24 -2.71 6.00 23.60
CA TYR A 24 -4.07 5.84 23.07
C TYR A 24 -5.16 6.35 24.02
N LEU A 25 -4.89 6.42 25.34
CA LEU A 25 -5.87 6.93 26.32
C LEU A 25 -5.87 8.45 26.44
N THR A 26 -4.72 9.11 26.22
CA THR A 26 -4.59 10.57 26.33
C THR A 26 -5.41 11.28 25.25
N ASP A 27 -5.95 12.46 25.56
CA ASP A 27 -6.71 13.25 24.59
C ASP A 27 -5.83 13.72 23.41
N LYS A 28 -6.44 14.00 22.26
CA LYS A 28 -5.74 14.41 21.03
C LYS A 28 -4.86 15.64 21.23
N GLU A 29 -5.31 16.62 22.01
CA GLU A 29 -4.52 17.84 22.25
C GLU A 29 -3.33 17.57 23.17
N VAL A 30 -3.51 16.72 24.18
CA VAL A 30 -2.43 16.31 25.09
C VAL A 30 -1.38 15.49 24.37
N ARG A 31 -1.76 14.65 23.40
CA ARG A 31 -0.82 13.86 22.60
C ARG A 31 0.19 14.70 21.82
N LYS A 32 -0.15 15.93 21.42
CA LYS A 32 0.77 16.81 20.70
C LYS A 32 1.91 17.31 21.58
N MET A 33 1.73 17.30 22.90
CA MET A 33 2.74 17.69 23.89
C MET A 33 3.62 16.53 24.32
N LEU A 34 3.28 15.29 23.93
CA LEU A 34 4.04 14.09 24.25
C LEU A 34 5.08 13.79 23.17
N ALA A 35 6.20 13.18 23.57
CA ALA A 35 7.16 12.64 22.63
C ALA A 35 6.58 11.40 21.94
N LEU A 36 6.04 11.59 20.74
CA LEU A 36 5.41 10.52 19.95
C LEU A 36 6.46 9.73 19.14
N PRO A 37 6.22 8.42 18.91
CA PRO A 37 7.03 7.65 17.98
C PRO A 37 7.04 8.28 16.59
N THR A 38 8.19 8.22 15.92
CA THR A 38 8.33 8.71 14.54
C THR A 38 7.41 7.93 13.61
N LYS A 39 6.64 8.64 12.79
CA LYS A 39 5.83 8.01 11.74
C LYS A 39 6.75 7.35 10.72
N VAL A 40 6.60 6.04 10.57
CA VAL A 40 7.30 5.28 9.53
C VAL A 40 6.57 5.52 8.20
N ALA A 41 7.33 5.84 7.15
CA ALA A 41 6.77 5.97 5.80
C ALA A 41 6.18 4.63 5.36
N VAL A 42 4.95 4.66 4.85
CA VAL A 42 4.25 3.47 4.33
C VAL A 42 4.21 3.57 2.81
N ASP A 43 4.54 2.48 2.14
CA ASP A 43 4.37 2.35 0.69
C ASP A 43 2.88 2.20 0.36
N TYR A 44 2.28 3.22 -0.26
CA TYR A 44 0.88 3.24 -0.71
C TYR A 44 0.67 2.73 -2.14
N ARG A 45 1.72 2.16 -2.75
CA ARG A 45 1.64 1.64 -4.11
C ARG A 45 0.63 0.50 -4.18
N PRO A 46 -0.20 0.44 -5.24
CA PRO A 46 -1.11 -0.68 -5.43
C PRO A 46 -0.33 -1.96 -5.71
N ALA A 47 -0.86 -3.09 -5.23
CA ALA A 47 -0.43 -4.41 -5.66
C ALA A 47 -1.36 -4.90 -6.78
N CYS A 48 -0.79 -5.44 -7.87
CA CYS A 48 -1.63 -5.97 -8.94
C CYS A 48 -2.31 -7.29 -8.54
N PHE A 49 -3.53 -7.51 -9.01
CA PHE A 49 -4.31 -8.71 -8.67
C PHE A 49 -3.78 -10.00 -9.31
N CYS A 50 -2.97 -9.91 -10.38
CA CYS A 50 -2.42 -11.11 -11.04
C CYS A 50 -1.24 -11.73 -10.29
N HIS A 51 -0.30 -10.92 -9.79
CA HIS A 51 0.94 -11.40 -9.16
C HIS A 51 1.09 -11.03 -7.68
N HIS A 52 0.20 -10.19 -7.15
CA HIS A 52 0.29 -9.59 -5.81
C HIS A 52 1.61 -8.85 -5.57
N LYS A 53 2.17 -8.25 -6.64
CA LYS A 53 3.38 -7.45 -6.59
C LYS A 53 3.03 -5.97 -6.65
N LEU A 54 3.78 -5.15 -5.93
CA LEU A 54 3.66 -3.70 -5.98
C LEU A 54 4.04 -3.19 -7.37
N ILE A 55 3.23 -2.29 -7.90
CA ILE A 55 3.44 -1.63 -9.20
C ILE A 55 3.27 -0.12 -9.07
N ASP A 56 3.94 0.61 -9.95
CA ASP A 56 3.83 2.08 -10.03
C ASP A 56 2.83 2.48 -11.13
N THR A 57 2.83 1.75 -12.25
CA THR A 57 1.91 1.91 -13.37
C THR A 57 1.24 0.57 -13.69
N GLY A 58 -0.06 0.60 -14.02
CA GLY A 58 -0.80 -0.61 -14.39
C GLY A 58 -2.10 -0.30 -15.12
N TYR A 59 -2.79 -1.36 -15.53
CA TYR A 59 -4.05 -1.29 -16.26
C TYR A 59 -5.23 -1.45 -15.32
N VAL A 60 -6.26 -0.61 -15.48
CA VAL A 60 -7.46 -0.62 -14.62
C VAL A 60 -8.66 -1.13 -15.42
N CYS A 61 -9.40 -2.09 -14.85
CA CYS A 61 -10.65 -2.54 -15.44
C CYS A 61 -11.76 -1.49 -15.27
N SER A 62 -12.36 -1.05 -16.37
CA SER A 62 -13.45 -0.08 -16.38
C SER A 62 -14.73 -0.57 -15.68
N VAL A 63 -14.91 -1.90 -15.55
CA VAL A 63 -16.13 -2.49 -14.96
C VAL A 63 -16.00 -2.67 -13.45
N CYS A 64 -14.88 -3.23 -12.97
CA CYS A 64 -14.71 -3.62 -11.57
C CYS A 64 -13.55 -2.92 -10.85
N LEU A 65 -12.85 -2.01 -11.51
CA LEU A 65 -11.73 -1.24 -10.97
C LEU A 65 -10.53 -2.08 -10.48
N SER A 66 -10.46 -3.35 -10.86
CA SER A 66 -9.29 -4.20 -10.58
C SER A 66 -8.07 -3.71 -11.36
N ILE A 67 -6.89 -3.73 -10.72
CA ILE A 67 -5.61 -3.24 -11.26
C ILE A 67 -4.69 -4.41 -11.65
N TYR A 68 -4.09 -4.35 -12.84
CA TYR A 68 -3.26 -5.40 -13.41
C TYR A 68 -1.87 -4.90 -13.80
N CYS A 69 -0.87 -5.78 -13.67
CA CYS A 69 0.52 -5.52 -14.03
C CYS A 69 0.73 -5.50 -15.56
N ASP A 70 -0.03 -6.30 -16.32
CA ASP A 70 0.14 -6.52 -17.76
C ASP A 70 -1.19 -6.38 -18.49
N ASN A 71 -1.14 -6.23 -19.81
CA ASN A 71 -2.33 -6.25 -20.64
C ASN A 71 -2.92 -7.68 -20.67
N ALA A 72 -4.25 -7.75 -20.61
CA ALA A 72 -4.99 -9.00 -20.75
C ALA A 72 -6.16 -8.76 -21.71
N LEU A 73 -6.69 -9.83 -22.29
CA LEU A 73 -7.88 -9.78 -23.14
C LEU A 73 -9.18 -9.83 -22.33
N THR A 74 -9.13 -10.44 -21.15
CA THR A 74 -10.26 -10.57 -20.23
C THR A 74 -9.84 -10.29 -18.80
N CYS A 75 -10.74 -9.66 -18.04
CA CYS A 75 -10.53 -9.38 -16.62
C CYS A 75 -10.66 -10.68 -15.80
N SER A 76 -9.66 -11.04 -15.01
CA SER A 76 -9.73 -12.26 -14.18
C SER A 76 -10.78 -12.16 -13.06
N THR A 77 -11.09 -10.96 -12.60
CA THR A 77 -12.07 -10.72 -11.51
C THR A 77 -13.52 -10.77 -12.01
N CYS A 78 -13.85 -10.04 -13.08
CA CYS A 78 -15.24 -9.89 -13.55
C CYS A 78 -15.52 -10.49 -14.94
N ARG A 79 -14.52 -11.09 -15.59
CA ARG A 79 -14.59 -11.75 -16.91
C ARG A 79 -14.98 -10.85 -18.09
N SER A 80 -15.06 -9.53 -17.88
CA SER A 80 -15.29 -8.56 -18.95
C SER A 80 -14.11 -8.56 -19.94
N ALA A 81 -14.40 -8.45 -21.23
CA ALA A 81 -13.40 -8.29 -22.26
C ALA A 81 -12.80 -6.87 -22.21
N PHE A 82 -11.51 -6.75 -22.52
CA PHE A 82 -10.83 -5.47 -22.62
C PHE A 82 -10.82 -4.99 -24.08
N ASP A 83 -11.26 -3.75 -24.31
CA ASP A 83 -11.17 -3.11 -25.62
C ASP A 83 -9.71 -2.70 -25.92
N ILE A 84 -9.06 -3.51 -26.76
CA ILE A 84 -7.63 -3.35 -27.11
C ILE A 84 -7.37 -2.06 -27.91
N ASN A 85 -8.40 -1.52 -28.56
CA ASN A 85 -8.31 -0.31 -29.40
C ASN A 85 -8.04 0.98 -28.61
N ASN A 86 -8.21 0.97 -27.28
CA ASN A 86 -8.00 2.13 -26.42
C ASN A 86 -6.72 2.01 -25.56
N GLN A 87 -5.88 1.01 -25.82
CA GLN A 87 -4.59 0.87 -25.15
C GLN A 87 -3.56 1.72 -25.89
N SER A 88 -3.25 2.90 -25.36
CA SER A 88 -2.04 3.62 -25.76
C SER A 88 -0.85 2.73 -25.42
N ILE A 89 -0.24 2.16 -26.46
CA ILE A 89 0.90 1.26 -26.37
C ILE A 89 2.09 2.07 -25.83
N SER A 90 2.31 2.04 -24.50
CA SER A 90 3.60 2.31 -23.91
C SER A 90 4.36 0.99 -23.81
N THR A 91 4.95 0.56 -24.92
CA THR A 91 6.02 -0.44 -24.92
C THR A 91 7.20 0.11 -24.12
N SER A 92 7.33 -0.29 -22.85
CA SER A 92 8.62 -0.28 -22.16
C SER A 92 9.16 -1.70 -22.12
N ASN A 93 9.97 -2.03 -23.12
CA ASN A 93 10.96 -3.09 -23.06
C ASN A 93 11.97 -2.79 -21.94
N GLY A 94 12.35 -3.83 -21.20
CA GLY A 94 13.55 -3.88 -20.34
C GLY A 94 13.24 -3.70 -18.85
N SER A 95 13.21 -4.76 -18.03
CA SER A 95 14.32 -5.57 -17.50
C SER A 95 15.18 -4.84 -16.46
N ASN A 96 15.12 -5.36 -15.22
CA ASN A 96 15.97 -5.12 -14.05
C ASN A 96 15.77 -3.73 -13.40
N ASP A 97 15.65 -3.58 -12.08
CA ASP A 97 16.60 -4.09 -11.11
C ASP A 97 16.10 -3.95 -9.65
N SER A 98 16.74 -4.73 -8.79
CA SER A 98 16.98 -4.47 -7.37
C SER A 98 15.82 -4.61 -6.38
N SER A 99 15.75 -5.83 -5.82
CA SER A 99 15.99 -6.03 -4.38
C SER A 99 16.16 -4.73 -3.59
N ARG A 100 15.09 -4.25 -2.96
CA ARG A 100 15.21 -3.54 -1.69
C ARG A 100 14.40 -4.27 -0.64
N ARG A 101 14.97 -5.40 -0.20
CA ARG A 101 14.88 -5.75 1.22
C ARG A 101 15.44 -4.53 1.95
N GLN A 102 14.64 -3.86 2.75
CA GLN A 102 15.20 -3.18 3.91
C GLN A 102 14.75 -3.89 5.19
N PRO A 103 15.71 -4.20 6.08
CA PRO A 103 15.49 -4.98 7.28
C PRO A 103 15.12 -4.09 8.47
N ARG A 104 14.55 -4.78 9.48
CA ARG A 104 14.26 -4.39 10.87
C ARG A 104 13.01 -3.56 11.14
#